data_AF-A0A7K9XIT2-F1
#
_entry.id   AF-A0A7K9XIT2-F1
#
_cell.length_a   1.000
_cell.length_b   1.000
_cell.length_c   1.000
_cell.angle_alpha   90.00
_cell.angle_beta   90.00
_cell.angle_gamma   90.00
#
_symmetry.space_group_name_H-M   'P 1'
#
loop_
_entity.id
_entity.type
_entity.pdbx_description
1 polymer ?
#
loop_
_entity_poly.entity_id
_entity_poly.type
_entity_poly.pdbx_seq_one_letter_code
_entity_poly.pdbx_strand_id
1 'polypeptide(L)'
;HSPPVKPGEKPSETSEVHQRKEVCHWPCRCPPVPTCTPGVSLVKDGCGCCKVCAKQSGETCNEADICDPHKGLYCDYSEDEPRYETGVCAYLVAVGCELNGVYYLNGQTFQPNPLYKCLCVSGAIGCTPVFTPRLAASPCARLTGRKKPRQSICGPGQHKELQSTNYRLMSAYRSLPLVLKKNCLVQATPWSPCSRTCGIGMSSRVTNENRKCEMKKEKRLCFIQPCLTNVLKTIKIPKGKTCQPTFQLPTAQKLVFSGCSSTQSYKPTFCGACMDKRCCIPNKSKMITVQFECPNEGFFTWKMMWITSCVCQRTCSAPGDIFSDLKVV
;
A
#
# COMPACT_ATOMS: atom_id res chain seq x y z
N HIS A 1 32.13 -67.92 34.16
CA HIS A 1 33.06 -67.69 33.05
C HIS A 1 32.39 -66.84 31.97
N SER A 2 32.77 -65.57 31.89
CA SER A 2 33.02 -64.80 30.66
C SER A 2 33.44 -63.37 31.05
N PRO A 3 34.34 -62.71 30.29
CA PRO A 3 35.12 -61.55 30.72
C PRO A 3 34.43 -60.21 30.36
N PRO A 4 35.00 -59.05 30.78
CA PRO A 4 34.39 -57.74 30.53
C PRO A 4 34.52 -57.32 29.06
N VAL A 5 33.44 -56.70 28.56
CA VAL A 5 33.32 -56.11 27.23
C VAL A 5 34.08 -54.78 27.17
N LYS A 6 35.02 -54.66 26.22
CA LYS A 6 35.67 -53.40 25.85
C LYS A 6 34.64 -52.44 25.23
N PRO A 7 34.78 -51.11 25.41
CA PRO A 7 33.88 -50.16 24.76
C PRO A 7 34.09 -50.24 23.25
N GLY A 8 33.00 -50.58 22.54
CA GLY A 8 32.95 -50.58 21.08
C GLY A 8 33.13 -49.18 20.52
N GLU A 9 33.86 -49.15 19.41
CA GLU A 9 34.12 -48.01 18.56
C GLU A 9 32.83 -47.22 18.26
N LYS A 10 32.92 -45.89 18.38
CA LYS A 10 31.96 -44.98 17.75
C LYS A 10 31.89 -45.34 16.26
N PRO A 11 30.70 -45.56 15.68
CA PRO A 11 30.56 -45.49 14.23
C PRO A 11 30.92 -44.06 13.83
N SER A 12 32.02 -43.96 13.08
CA SER A 12 32.38 -42.83 12.25
C SER A 12 31.12 -42.28 11.58
N GLU A 13 30.71 -41.06 11.96
CA GLU A 13 29.84 -40.21 11.14
C GLU A 13 30.54 -40.02 9.80
N THR A 14 30.24 -40.89 8.84
CA THR A 14 30.39 -40.57 7.43
C THR A 14 29.38 -39.47 7.14
N SER A 15 29.80 -38.23 7.34
CA SER A 15 29.19 -37.06 6.74
C SER A 15 29.32 -37.23 5.22
N GLU A 16 28.41 -37.99 4.62
CA GLU A 16 28.17 -37.96 3.18
C GLU A 16 27.70 -36.55 2.88
N VAL A 17 28.64 -35.71 2.44
CA VAL A 17 28.38 -34.41 1.85
C VAL A 17 27.54 -34.66 0.60
N HIS A 18 26.21 -34.66 0.77
CA HIS A 18 25.27 -34.79 -0.33
C HIS A 18 25.51 -33.61 -1.26
N GLN A 19 26.07 -33.89 -2.44
CA GLN A 19 26.33 -32.88 -3.46
C GLN A 19 24.98 -32.39 -3.98
N ARG A 20 24.60 -31.17 -3.57
CA ARG A 20 23.40 -30.48 -4.08
C ARG A 20 23.43 -30.44 -5.59
N LYS A 21 22.39 -30.98 -6.23
CA LYS A 21 22.31 -30.98 -7.70
C LYS A 21 21.99 -29.57 -8.18
N GLU A 22 22.99 -28.89 -8.74
CA GLU A 22 22.78 -27.58 -9.36
C GLU A 22 21.91 -27.73 -10.63
N VAL A 23 20.74 -27.12 -10.61
CA VAL A 23 19.78 -27.16 -11.74
C VAL A 23 19.97 -25.95 -12.66
N CYS A 24 20.39 -24.82 -12.10
CA CYS A 24 20.61 -23.57 -12.83
C CYS A 24 22.06 -23.44 -13.29
N HIS A 25 22.26 -23.26 -14.60
CA HIS A 25 23.59 -23.05 -15.19
C HIS A 25 23.64 -21.78 -16.03
N TRP A 26 24.81 -21.12 -16.03
CA TRP A 26 25.07 -19.90 -16.78
C TRP A 26 26.29 -20.07 -17.69
N PRO A 27 26.26 -19.63 -18.97
CA PRO A 27 25.14 -19.00 -19.67
C PRO A 27 24.00 -19.98 -19.99
N CYS A 28 22.75 -19.52 -19.90
CA CYS A 28 21.59 -20.39 -20.10
C CYS A 28 21.48 -20.89 -21.54
N ARG A 29 21.02 -22.13 -21.69
CA ARG A 29 20.63 -22.70 -22.97
C ARG A 29 19.13 -22.94 -22.97
N CYS A 30 18.38 -21.99 -23.52
CA CYS A 30 16.92 -22.06 -23.51
C CYS A 30 16.37 -22.81 -24.72
N PRO A 31 15.40 -23.72 -24.51
CA PRO A 31 14.64 -24.28 -25.61
C PRO A 31 13.73 -23.21 -26.25
N PRO A 32 13.16 -23.49 -27.43
CA PRO A 32 12.13 -22.63 -28.02
C PRO A 32 10.98 -22.38 -27.03
N VAL A 33 10.44 -21.16 -27.05
CA VAL A 33 9.36 -20.76 -26.13
C VAL A 33 8.15 -21.68 -26.32
N PRO A 34 7.70 -22.39 -25.27
CA PRO A 34 6.60 -23.33 -25.40
C PRO A 34 5.24 -22.63 -25.48
N THR A 35 4.27 -23.30 -26.11
CA THR A 35 2.86 -22.90 -26.06
C THR A 35 2.19 -23.63 -24.89
N CYS A 36 1.81 -22.90 -23.85
CA CYS A 36 1.18 -23.49 -22.67
C CYS A 36 -0.30 -23.81 -22.92
N THR A 37 -0.81 -24.81 -22.19
CA THR A 37 -2.23 -25.15 -22.21
C THR A 37 -3.09 -23.99 -21.71
N PRO A 38 -4.36 -23.88 -22.15
CA PRO A 38 -5.25 -22.82 -21.71
C PRO A 38 -5.37 -22.79 -20.18
N GLY A 39 -5.13 -21.62 -19.60
CA GLY A 39 -5.16 -21.43 -18.15
C GLY A 39 -3.85 -21.75 -17.43
N VAL A 40 -2.77 -22.14 -18.11
CA VAL A 40 -1.42 -22.24 -17.54
C VAL A 40 -0.61 -21.01 -17.92
N SER A 41 0.00 -20.36 -16.93
CA SER A 41 0.81 -19.16 -17.18
C SER A 41 2.14 -19.49 -17.86
N LEU A 42 2.49 -18.70 -18.89
CA LEU A 42 3.85 -18.67 -19.43
C LEU A 42 4.70 -17.72 -18.59
N VAL A 43 5.69 -18.26 -17.89
CA VAL A 43 6.53 -17.56 -16.89
C VAL A 43 8.01 -17.78 -17.20
N LYS A 44 8.89 -17.12 -16.45
CA LYS A 44 10.32 -17.46 -16.47
C LYS A 44 10.60 -18.63 -15.53
N ASP A 45 11.57 -19.47 -15.85
CA ASP A 45 12.08 -20.49 -14.94
C ASP A 45 12.61 -19.87 -13.63
N GLY A 46 12.84 -20.70 -12.61
CA GLY A 46 13.36 -20.28 -11.32
C GLY A 46 14.81 -19.77 -11.38
N CYS A 47 15.52 -20.08 -12.47
CA CYS A 47 16.82 -19.49 -12.80
C CYS A 47 16.69 -18.06 -13.37
N GLY A 48 15.49 -17.59 -13.73
CA GLY A 48 15.22 -16.24 -14.22
C GLY A 48 15.53 -16.00 -15.71
N CYS A 49 15.73 -17.07 -16.48
CA CYS A 49 16.30 -17.04 -17.82
C CYS A 49 15.33 -17.49 -18.91
N CYS A 50 14.88 -18.74 -18.88
CA CYS A 50 14.11 -19.33 -19.97
C CYS A 50 12.60 -19.19 -19.73
N LYS A 51 11.80 -19.05 -20.80
CA LYS A 51 10.34 -19.05 -20.69
C LYS A 51 9.84 -20.49 -20.62
N VAL A 52 9.08 -20.81 -19.58
CA VAL A 52 8.51 -22.13 -19.30
C VAL A 52 7.04 -22.02 -18.94
N CYS A 53 6.30 -23.11 -19.09
CA CYS A 53 4.95 -23.19 -18.58
C CYS A 53 4.99 -23.46 -17.07
N ALA A 54 4.27 -22.65 -16.31
CA ALA A 54 4.27 -22.74 -14.87
C ALA A 54 3.59 -24.02 -14.38
N LYS A 55 4.17 -24.64 -13.35
CA LYS A 55 3.62 -25.83 -12.71
C LYS A 55 2.31 -25.51 -11.98
N GLN A 56 1.35 -26.43 -12.05
CA GLN A 56 0.00 -26.30 -11.51
C GLN A 56 -0.12 -27.01 -10.15
N SER A 57 -1.25 -26.84 -9.46
CA SER A 57 -1.43 -27.39 -8.11
C SER A 57 -1.28 -28.91 -8.09
N GLY A 58 -0.46 -29.42 -7.18
CA GLY A 58 -0.12 -30.85 -7.05
C GLY A 58 1.01 -31.33 -7.95
N GLU A 59 1.53 -30.49 -8.86
CA GLU A 59 2.69 -30.85 -9.68
C GLU A 59 4.01 -30.68 -8.91
N THR A 60 4.99 -31.51 -9.20
CA THR A 60 6.34 -31.40 -8.64
C THR A 60 7.08 -30.17 -9.18
N CYS A 61 7.73 -29.45 -8.29
CA CYS A 61 8.51 -28.24 -8.56
C CYS A 61 9.89 -28.33 -7.91
N ASN A 62 10.82 -27.50 -8.36
CA ASN A 62 12.18 -27.44 -7.85
C ASN A 62 12.76 -26.03 -8.07
N GLU A 63 14.07 -25.86 -7.89
CA GLU A 63 14.76 -24.58 -8.07
C GLU A 63 14.59 -23.95 -9.47
N ALA A 64 14.41 -24.75 -10.54
CA ALA A 64 14.20 -24.26 -11.90
C ALA A 64 12.72 -24.33 -12.35
N ASP A 65 12.00 -25.38 -11.94
CA ASP A 65 10.59 -25.61 -12.29
C ASP A 65 9.67 -24.88 -11.29
N ILE A 66 9.15 -23.72 -11.68
CA ILE A 66 8.33 -22.88 -10.80
C ILE A 66 6.83 -23.13 -10.93
N CYS A 67 6.12 -23.00 -9.82
CA CYS A 67 4.66 -23.01 -9.76
C CYS A 67 4.03 -21.73 -10.31
N ASP A 68 2.76 -21.80 -10.73
CA ASP A 68 2.01 -20.69 -11.33
C ASP A 68 1.74 -19.55 -10.34
N PRO A 69 2.48 -18.42 -10.44
CA PRO A 69 2.34 -17.34 -9.49
C PRO A 69 1.04 -16.56 -9.73
N HIS A 70 0.50 -16.58 -10.95
CA HIS A 70 -0.77 -15.91 -11.26
C HIS A 70 -1.97 -16.65 -10.65
N LYS A 71 -1.79 -17.92 -10.25
CA LYS A 71 -2.76 -18.70 -9.49
C LYS A 71 -2.48 -18.74 -7.98
N GLY A 72 -1.46 -18.01 -7.51
CA GLY A 72 -1.08 -18.01 -6.10
C GLY A 72 -0.50 -19.34 -5.61
N LEU A 73 0.13 -20.11 -6.51
CA LEU A 73 0.82 -21.34 -6.14
C LEU A 73 2.26 -21.02 -5.70
N TYR A 74 2.73 -21.74 -4.68
CA TYR A 74 4.14 -21.75 -4.27
C TYR A 74 4.65 -23.19 -4.25
N CYS A 75 5.97 -23.35 -4.36
CA CYS A 75 6.59 -24.66 -4.23
C CYS A 75 6.80 -24.98 -2.74
N ASP A 76 6.08 -25.96 -2.23
CA ASP A 76 6.20 -26.43 -0.85
C ASP A 76 7.22 -27.57 -0.77
N TYR A 77 8.32 -27.33 -0.06
CA TYR A 77 9.41 -28.29 0.13
C TYR A 77 9.34 -29.04 1.47
N SER A 78 8.27 -28.84 2.27
CA SER A 78 8.17 -29.36 3.64
C SER A 78 8.27 -30.89 3.72
N GLU A 79 7.82 -31.60 2.69
CA GLU A 79 7.87 -33.07 2.61
C GLU A 79 9.26 -33.61 2.21
N ASP A 80 10.17 -32.76 1.71
CA ASP A 80 11.53 -33.14 1.28
C ASP A 80 12.60 -32.73 2.29
N GLU A 81 12.22 -32.49 3.55
CA GLU A 81 13.16 -32.24 4.65
C GLU A 81 14.02 -33.49 4.91
N PRO A 82 15.37 -33.39 4.98
CA PRO A 82 16.20 -32.17 5.05
C PRO A 82 16.85 -31.73 3.72
N ARG A 83 16.48 -32.32 2.59
CA ARG A 83 17.13 -32.09 1.29
C ARG A 83 16.66 -30.80 0.61
N TYR A 84 15.37 -30.50 0.68
CA TYR A 84 14.74 -29.31 0.07
C TYR A 84 15.09 -29.12 -1.42
N GLU A 85 15.23 -30.21 -2.16
CA GLU A 85 15.56 -30.21 -3.59
C GLU A 85 14.30 -30.28 -4.46
N THR A 86 13.26 -30.97 -3.98
CA THR A 86 11.99 -31.17 -4.70
C THR A 86 10.82 -30.79 -3.80
N GLY A 87 9.89 -30.01 -4.34
CA GLY A 87 8.65 -29.66 -3.67
C GLY A 87 7.42 -30.00 -4.49
N VAL A 88 6.25 -29.70 -3.95
CA VAL A 88 4.97 -29.82 -4.65
C VAL A 88 4.30 -28.45 -4.69
N CYS A 89 3.73 -28.10 -5.85
CA CYS A 89 3.00 -26.85 -6.00
C CYS A 89 1.72 -26.86 -5.16
N ALA A 90 1.75 -26.15 -4.05
CA ALA A 90 0.61 -25.93 -3.19
C ALA A 90 0.05 -24.54 -3.43
N TYR A 91 -1.26 -24.37 -3.23
CA TYR A 91 -1.78 -23.04 -3.01
C TYR A 91 -1.10 -22.47 -1.79
N LEU A 92 -0.71 -21.19 -1.83
CA LEU A 92 -0.40 -20.46 -0.61
C LEU A 92 -1.55 -20.74 0.35
N VAL A 93 -1.30 -21.59 1.36
CA VAL A 93 -2.22 -21.78 2.48
C VAL A 93 -2.16 -20.44 3.14
N ALA A 94 -3.05 -19.58 2.69
CA ALA A 94 -2.93 -18.20 3.00
C ALA A 94 -3.03 -18.13 4.52
N VAL A 95 -2.09 -17.43 5.14
CA VAL A 95 -1.89 -17.46 6.58
C VAL A 95 -3.27 -17.32 7.26
N GLY A 96 -3.62 -18.23 8.17
CA GLY A 96 -4.87 -18.05 8.91
C GLY A 96 -4.81 -16.76 9.70
N CYS A 97 -5.96 -16.17 9.98
CA CYS A 97 -6.02 -14.94 10.73
C CYS A 97 -6.19 -15.28 12.21
N GLU A 98 -5.37 -14.70 13.07
CA GLU A 98 -5.60 -14.77 14.51
C GLU A 98 -6.35 -13.51 14.97
N LEU A 99 -7.50 -13.69 15.61
CA LEU A 99 -8.23 -12.60 16.25
C LEU A 99 -8.58 -13.00 17.69
N ASN A 100 -8.08 -12.22 18.65
CA ASN A 100 -8.28 -12.45 20.09
C ASN A 100 -7.87 -13.86 20.56
N GLY A 101 -6.78 -14.41 20.03
CA GLY A 101 -6.29 -15.76 20.37
C GLY A 101 -7.06 -16.90 19.71
N VAL A 102 -8.04 -16.60 18.85
CA VAL A 102 -8.75 -17.60 18.04
C VAL A 102 -8.19 -17.60 16.63
N TYR A 103 -7.78 -18.77 16.16
CA TYR A 103 -7.23 -18.94 14.82
C TYR A 103 -8.35 -19.25 13.81
N TYR A 104 -8.42 -18.46 12.75
CA TYR A 104 -9.38 -18.58 11.67
C TYR A 104 -8.66 -19.00 10.39
N LEU A 105 -9.15 -20.05 9.74
CA LEU A 105 -8.63 -20.51 8.46
C LEU A 105 -8.86 -19.44 7.38
N ASN A 106 -7.98 -19.41 6.39
CA ASN A 106 -8.19 -18.57 5.22
C ASN A 106 -9.51 -18.94 4.51
N GLY A 107 -10.33 -17.92 4.23
CA GLY A 107 -11.70 -18.07 3.73
C GLY A 107 -12.77 -18.24 4.82
N GLN A 108 -12.38 -18.37 6.09
CA GLN A 108 -13.34 -18.55 7.18
C GLN A 108 -14.05 -17.23 7.51
N THR A 109 -15.38 -17.29 7.54
CA THR A 109 -16.22 -16.15 7.93
C THR A 109 -16.66 -16.33 9.39
N PHE A 110 -16.53 -15.28 10.20
CA PHE A 110 -16.89 -15.28 11.62
C PHE A 110 -17.54 -13.96 12.02
N GLN A 111 -18.33 -13.97 13.09
CA GLN A 111 -19.07 -12.79 13.55
C GLN A 111 -18.61 -12.41 14.96
N PRO A 112 -17.58 -11.54 15.09
CA PRO A 112 -17.04 -11.18 16.40
C PRO A 112 -18.03 -10.31 17.20
N ASN A 113 -18.97 -9.64 16.54
CA ASN A 113 -20.03 -8.90 17.18
C ASN A 113 -21.33 -8.91 16.34
N PRO A 114 -22.49 -8.60 16.92
CA PRO A 114 -23.77 -8.63 16.21
C PRO A 114 -23.88 -7.65 15.03
N LEU A 115 -23.00 -6.64 14.97
CA LEU A 115 -23.05 -5.56 14.00
C LEU A 115 -22.16 -5.81 12.78
N TYR A 116 -21.20 -6.74 12.85
CA TYR A 116 -20.17 -6.95 11.82
C TYR A 116 -19.89 -8.44 11.56
N LYS A 117 -19.85 -8.83 10.28
CA LYS A 117 -19.44 -10.15 9.81
C LYS A 117 -18.07 -10.02 9.15
N CYS A 118 -17.12 -10.84 9.57
CA CYS A 118 -15.72 -10.75 9.16
C CYS A 118 -15.28 -11.99 8.38
N LEU A 119 -14.40 -11.81 7.40
CA LEU A 119 -13.82 -12.85 6.57
C LEU A 119 -12.29 -12.79 6.70
N CYS A 120 -11.67 -13.92 7.01
CA CYS A 120 -10.22 -14.06 6.94
C CYS A 120 -9.79 -14.33 5.50
N VAL A 121 -8.87 -13.53 4.96
CA VAL A 121 -8.23 -13.76 3.67
C VAL A 121 -6.73 -13.52 3.81
N SER A 122 -5.93 -14.57 3.70
CA SER A 122 -4.47 -14.48 3.60
C SER A 122 -3.79 -13.68 4.72
N GLY A 123 -4.18 -13.93 5.96
CA GLY A 123 -3.67 -13.28 7.16
C GLY A 123 -4.31 -11.92 7.45
N ALA A 124 -5.19 -11.44 6.57
CA ALA A 124 -5.92 -10.20 6.72
C ALA A 124 -7.41 -10.45 7.01
N ILE A 125 -7.98 -9.71 7.97
CA ILE A 125 -9.40 -9.81 8.32
C ILE A 125 -10.16 -8.65 7.70
N GLY A 126 -11.14 -8.95 6.85
CA GLY A 126 -12.06 -7.98 6.26
C GLY A 126 -13.45 -8.08 6.87
N CYS A 127 -13.96 -7.03 7.51
CA CYS A 127 -15.28 -7.01 8.14
C CYS A 127 -16.29 -6.14 7.39
N THR A 128 -17.52 -6.64 7.25
CA THR A 128 -18.67 -5.94 6.67
C THR A 128 -19.77 -5.76 7.71
N PRO A 129 -20.45 -4.60 7.75
CA PRO A 129 -21.56 -4.40 8.68
C PRO A 129 -22.78 -5.25 8.27
N VAL A 130 -23.44 -5.87 9.27
CA VAL A 130 -24.60 -6.76 9.09
C VAL A 130 -25.94 -6.02 9.16
N PHE A 131 -25.92 -4.68 9.23
CA PHE A 131 -27.17 -3.90 9.24
C PHE A 131 -27.95 -4.12 7.94
N THR A 132 -29.10 -4.79 8.03
CA THR A 132 -30.16 -4.64 7.03
C THR A 132 -30.70 -3.22 7.17
N PRO A 133 -30.53 -2.34 6.17
CA PRO A 133 -31.14 -1.03 6.24
C PRO A 133 -32.66 -1.25 6.29
N ARG A 134 -33.29 -0.87 7.41
CA ARG A 134 -34.75 -0.69 7.40
C ARG A 134 -35.00 0.42 6.39
N LEU A 135 -35.54 0.06 5.22
CA LEU A 135 -36.08 1.02 4.27
C LEU A 135 -37.05 1.90 5.06
N ALA A 136 -36.68 3.17 5.24
CA ALA A 136 -37.58 4.15 5.82
C ALA A 136 -38.87 4.11 4.98
N ALA A 137 -40.00 3.87 5.64
CA ALA A 137 -41.30 3.90 4.99
C ALA A 137 -41.44 5.24 4.26
N SER A 138 -41.60 5.16 2.93
CA SER A 138 -41.90 6.30 2.08
C SER A 138 -43.13 7.03 2.65
N PRO A 139 -43.11 8.36 2.82
CA PRO A 139 -44.30 9.12 3.17
C PRO A 139 -45.19 9.24 1.93
N CYS A 140 -45.82 8.14 1.56
CA CYS A 140 -46.97 8.13 0.68
C CYS A 140 -48.12 7.47 1.43
N ALA A 141 -48.71 8.23 2.35
CA ALA A 141 -50.03 7.89 2.86
C ALA A 141 -51.01 7.98 1.68
N ARG A 142 -51.45 6.83 1.17
CA ARG A 142 -52.61 6.75 0.27
C ARG A 142 -53.85 7.11 1.08
N LEU A 143 -54.34 8.34 0.94
CA LEU A 143 -55.72 8.65 1.29
C LEU A 143 -56.63 7.97 0.26
N THR A 144 -57.29 6.91 0.70
CA THR A 144 -58.42 6.28 0.00
C THR A 144 -59.59 7.27 -0.04
N GLY A 145 -59.99 7.74 -1.23
CA GLY A 145 -61.12 8.67 -1.33
C GLY A 145 -61.46 9.22 -2.72
N ARG A 146 -62.02 8.35 -3.57
CA ARG A 146 -63.03 8.62 -4.63
C ARG A 146 -63.31 10.10 -5.02
N LYS A 147 -62.79 10.56 -6.18
CA LYS A 147 -63.49 11.17 -7.35
C LYS A 147 -62.58 12.12 -8.18
N LYS A 148 -62.45 11.78 -9.47
CA LYS A 148 -62.01 12.55 -10.66
C LYS A 148 -60.51 12.88 -10.86
N PRO A 149 -60.03 12.93 -12.13
CA PRO A 149 -58.61 12.99 -12.46
C PRO A 149 -58.15 14.43 -12.60
N ARG A 150 -57.09 14.82 -11.89
CA ARG A 150 -56.33 16.03 -12.21
C ARG A 150 -54.85 15.74 -12.00
N GLN A 151 -54.16 15.61 -13.14
CA GLN A 151 -52.73 15.78 -13.41
C GLN A 151 -51.78 15.60 -12.22
N SER A 152 -51.05 14.49 -12.22
CA SER A 152 -49.80 14.36 -11.48
C SER A 152 -48.75 15.29 -12.09
N ILE A 153 -48.60 16.48 -11.51
CA ILE A 153 -47.45 17.36 -11.79
C ILE A 153 -46.30 16.86 -10.92
N CYS A 154 -45.49 15.93 -11.44
CA CYS A 154 -44.14 15.76 -10.95
C CYS A 154 -43.31 16.91 -11.51
N GLY A 155 -43.17 17.99 -10.75
CA GLY A 155 -42.20 19.03 -11.05
C GLY A 155 -40.79 18.58 -10.63
N PRO A 156 -39.74 18.86 -11.42
CA PRO A 156 -38.36 18.65 -11.00
C PRO A 156 -37.96 19.77 -10.04
N GLY A 157 -38.31 19.60 -8.76
CA GLY A 157 -38.08 20.60 -7.71
C GLY A 157 -37.30 20.01 -6.55
N GLN A 158 -35.99 20.29 -6.55
CA GLN A 158 -35.10 20.35 -5.38
C GLN A 158 -35.38 19.36 -4.23
N HIS A 159 -34.81 18.16 -4.34
CA HIS A 159 -34.44 17.40 -3.15
C HIS A 159 -33.33 18.17 -2.39
N LYS A 160 -33.72 19.12 -1.55
CA LYS A 160 -32.94 19.45 -0.34
C LYS A 160 -33.02 18.23 0.55
N GLU A 161 -32.12 17.28 0.35
CA GLU A 161 -31.95 16.18 1.28
C GLU A 161 -31.24 16.70 2.53
N LEU A 162 -32.09 16.86 3.54
CA LEU A 162 -31.80 17.25 4.91
C LEU A 162 -30.61 16.42 5.42
N GLN A 163 -29.48 17.09 5.63
CA GLN A 163 -28.32 16.50 6.31
C GLN A 163 -28.73 16.16 7.75
N SER A 164 -29.06 14.89 7.99
CA SER A 164 -29.10 14.34 9.33
C SER A 164 -27.66 14.14 9.82
N THR A 165 -27.18 15.15 10.53
CA THR A 165 -26.03 15.08 11.42
C THR A 165 -26.23 13.97 12.45
N ASN A 166 -25.51 12.86 12.31
CA ASN A 166 -24.78 12.16 13.40
C ASN A 166 -24.33 10.76 12.98
N TYR A 167 -23.27 10.66 12.18
CA TYR A 167 -22.26 9.62 12.31
C TYR A 167 -20.99 10.07 11.56
N ARG A 168 -19.89 10.27 12.30
CA ARG A 168 -18.57 10.52 11.70
C ARG A 168 -18.07 9.21 11.09
N LEU A 169 -18.28 9.04 9.78
CA LEU A 169 -17.63 8.01 8.99
C LEU A 169 -16.10 8.14 9.12
N MET A 170 -15.42 7.04 9.44
CA MET A 170 -13.96 6.96 9.63
C MET A 170 -13.17 7.55 8.46
N SER A 171 -12.08 8.26 8.77
CA SER A 171 -11.28 9.05 7.82
C SER A 171 -10.65 8.27 6.67
N ALA A 172 -10.55 6.94 6.76
CA ALA A 172 -9.98 6.08 5.72
C ALA A 172 -10.86 5.97 4.47
N TYR A 173 -12.17 6.21 4.61
CA TYR A 173 -13.15 6.27 3.51
C TYR A 173 -13.68 7.69 3.25
N ARG A 174 -12.86 8.71 3.52
CA ARG A 174 -13.06 9.99 2.82
C ARG A 174 -12.46 9.86 1.42
N SER A 175 -13.11 9.07 0.57
CA SER A 175 -13.05 9.34 -0.87
C SER A 175 -13.36 10.83 -1.01
N LEU A 176 -12.40 11.61 -1.54
CA LEU A 176 -12.68 12.97 -1.98
C LEU A 176 -14.00 12.94 -2.75
N PRO A 177 -14.88 13.95 -2.59
CA PRO A 177 -16.19 13.96 -3.27
C PRO A 177 -15.97 13.58 -4.72
N LEU A 178 -16.72 12.56 -5.18
CA LEU A 178 -16.68 12.08 -6.55
C LEU A 178 -17.13 13.25 -7.45
N VAL A 179 -16.18 14.08 -7.87
CA VAL A 179 -16.45 15.21 -8.74
C VAL A 179 -16.53 14.65 -10.15
N LEU A 180 -17.75 14.53 -10.67
CA LEU A 180 -17.97 14.22 -12.08
C LEU A 180 -17.40 15.37 -12.92
N LYS A 181 -16.24 15.14 -13.54
CA LYS A 181 -15.57 16.12 -14.39
C LYS A 181 -15.36 15.48 -15.75
N LYS A 182 -16.02 16.01 -16.79
CA LYS A 182 -15.87 15.57 -18.19
C LYS A 182 -16.09 14.05 -18.37
N ASN A 183 -17.28 13.55 -18.01
CA ASN A 183 -17.69 12.14 -18.19
C ASN A 183 -16.85 11.09 -17.45
N CYS A 184 -16.00 11.54 -16.53
CA CYS A 184 -15.11 10.69 -15.74
C CYS A 184 -15.51 10.71 -14.27
N LEU A 185 -15.74 9.55 -13.68
CA LEU A 185 -15.86 9.44 -12.23
C LEU A 185 -14.45 9.52 -11.63
N VAL A 186 -14.03 10.71 -11.21
CA VAL A 186 -12.67 10.92 -10.72
C VAL A 186 -12.47 10.21 -9.36
N GLN A 187 -11.54 9.28 -9.33
CA GLN A 187 -11.07 8.54 -8.16
C GLN A 187 -9.58 8.82 -8.00
N ALA A 188 -9.20 9.36 -6.84
CA ALA A 188 -7.81 9.63 -6.50
C ALA A 188 -7.55 9.18 -5.07
N THR A 189 -6.49 8.39 -4.89
CA THR A 189 -6.01 8.06 -3.55
C THR A 189 -5.38 9.29 -2.90
N PRO A 190 -5.30 9.35 -1.56
CA PRO A 190 -4.39 10.26 -0.88
C PRO A 190 -2.96 10.11 -1.38
N TRP A 191 -2.14 11.14 -1.16
CA TRP A 191 -0.71 11.09 -1.42
C TRP A 191 -0.02 10.24 -0.36
N SER A 192 0.92 9.40 -0.78
CA SER A 192 1.79 8.67 0.14
C SER A 192 2.63 9.63 1.00
N PRO A 193 3.10 9.18 2.18
CA PRO A 193 4.14 9.87 2.92
C PRO A 193 5.36 10.18 2.05
N CYS A 194 6.11 11.22 2.42
CA CYS A 194 7.33 11.58 1.72
C CYS A 194 8.40 10.51 1.97
N SER A 195 9.06 10.04 0.91
CA SER A 195 10.09 9.00 1.00
C SER A 195 11.30 9.38 1.86
N ARG A 196 11.50 10.68 2.12
CA ARG A 196 12.56 11.20 2.99
C ARG A 196 11.97 12.16 4.01
N THR A 197 12.43 12.05 5.25
CA THR A 197 12.07 12.98 6.34
C THR A 197 12.86 14.29 6.27
N CYS A 198 13.99 14.30 5.58
CA CYS A 198 14.76 15.52 5.30
C CYS A 198 15.26 15.52 3.85
N GLY A 199 15.50 16.71 3.29
CA GLY A 199 15.87 16.88 1.89
C GLY A 199 14.69 16.66 0.94
N ILE A 200 14.98 16.72 -0.36
CA ILE A 200 13.97 16.46 -1.40
C ILE A 200 13.76 14.95 -1.52
N GLY A 201 12.52 14.52 -1.34
CA GLY A 201 12.04 13.15 -1.55
C GLY A 201 10.91 13.08 -2.57
N MET A 202 10.25 11.92 -2.65
CA MET A 202 9.12 11.67 -3.53
C MET A 202 7.89 11.21 -2.75
N SER A 203 6.71 11.62 -3.23
CA SER A 203 5.41 11.06 -2.83
C SER A 203 4.66 10.62 -4.07
N SER A 204 3.81 9.60 -3.94
CA SER A 204 3.05 9.05 -5.05
C SER A 204 1.59 8.85 -4.69
N ARG A 205 0.72 8.87 -5.70
CA ARG A 205 -0.71 8.53 -5.59
C ARG A 205 -1.16 7.79 -6.84
N VAL A 206 -2.30 7.14 -6.79
CA VAL A 206 -2.98 6.61 -7.97
C VAL A 206 -4.21 7.46 -8.23
N THR A 207 -4.37 7.94 -9.45
CA THR A 207 -5.53 8.75 -9.87
C THR A 207 -5.93 8.41 -11.30
N ASN A 208 -7.23 8.46 -11.58
CA ASN A 208 -7.76 8.42 -12.94
C ASN A 208 -8.04 9.81 -13.53
N GLU A 209 -7.55 10.88 -12.89
CA GLU A 209 -7.70 12.27 -13.35
C GLU A 209 -6.83 12.57 -14.58
N ASN A 210 -7.14 11.93 -15.71
CA ASN A 210 -6.55 12.19 -17.02
C ASN A 210 -7.62 12.16 -18.11
N ARG A 211 -7.27 12.63 -19.31
CA ARG A 211 -8.21 12.73 -20.45
C ARG A 211 -8.84 11.39 -20.85
N LYS A 212 -8.22 10.27 -20.49
CA LYS A 212 -8.64 8.90 -20.83
C LYS A 212 -9.29 8.15 -19.66
N CYS A 213 -9.42 8.75 -18.47
CA CYS A 213 -9.95 8.10 -17.27
C CYS A 213 -9.22 6.82 -16.81
N GLU A 214 -7.95 6.65 -17.20
CA GLU A 214 -7.17 5.47 -16.84
C GLU A 214 -6.52 5.63 -15.46
N MET A 215 -6.54 4.60 -14.63
CA MET A 215 -5.82 4.63 -13.35
C MET A 215 -4.31 4.70 -13.60
N LYS A 216 -3.66 5.81 -13.20
CA LYS A 216 -2.22 6.03 -13.36
C LYS A 216 -1.57 6.43 -12.06
N LYS A 217 -0.32 5.99 -11.90
CA LYS A 217 0.54 6.38 -10.77
C LYS A 217 1.15 7.74 -11.05
N GLU A 218 0.76 8.74 -10.26
CA GLU A 218 1.37 10.06 -10.27
C GLU A 218 2.44 10.16 -9.19
N LYS A 219 3.55 10.84 -9.51
CA LYS A 219 4.63 11.14 -8.57
C LYS A 219 4.82 12.65 -8.46
N ARG A 220 5.17 13.13 -7.28
CA ARG A 220 5.56 14.52 -7.01
C ARG A 220 6.73 14.59 -6.05
N LEU A 221 7.52 15.64 -6.15
CA LEU A 221 8.57 15.95 -5.18
C LEU A 221 7.95 16.44 -3.87
N CYS A 222 8.59 16.13 -2.75
CA CYS A 222 8.24 16.61 -1.43
C CYS A 222 9.50 17.07 -0.70
N PHE A 223 9.42 18.16 0.06
CA PHE A 223 10.55 18.68 0.83
C PHE A 223 10.06 19.15 2.19
N ILE A 224 10.13 18.27 3.18
CA ILE A 224 9.52 18.48 4.50
C ILE A 224 10.36 19.40 5.37
N GLN A 225 11.67 19.15 5.40
CA GLN A 225 12.66 19.93 6.14
C GLN A 225 14.06 19.74 5.50
N PRO A 226 14.96 20.72 5.61
CA PRO A 226 16.37 20.55 5.26
C PRO A 226 17.07 19.54 6.18
N CYS A 227 18.07 18.83 5.68
CA CYS A 227 18.85 17.86 6.46
C CYS A 227 19.90 18.52 7.40
N LEU A 228 19.89 19.84 7.53
CA LEU A 228 20.89 20.56 8.31
C LEU A 228 20.61 20.40 9.81
N THR A 229 21.60 19.88 10.56
CA THR A 229 21.53 19.67 12.02
C THR A 229 21.28 20.95 12.83
N ASN A 230 21.65 22.12 12.31
CA ASN A 230 21.46 23.41 12.98
C ASN A 230 20.04 23.99 12.84
N VAL A 231 19.16 23.36 12.08
CA VAL A 231 17.79 23.89 11.82
C VAL A 231 16.95 23.90 13.09
N LEU A 232 17.15 22.91 13.97
CA LEU A 232 16.50 22.86 15.28
C LEU A 232 16.88 24.06 16.17
N LYS A 233 18.07 24.64 16.00
CA LYS A 233 18.52 25.84 16.73
C LYS A 233 17.88 27.13 16.19
N THR A 234 17.50 27.15 14.92
CA THR A 234 16.83 28.31 14.28
C THR A 234 15.34 28.39 14.66
N ILE A 235 14.74 27.28 15.07
CA ILE A 235 13.33 27.23 15.52
C ILE A 235 13.25 27.84 16.93
N LYS A 236 13.09 29.17 17.00
CA LYS A 236 12.84 29.89 18.25
C LYS A 236 11.36 29.76 18.61
N ILE A 237 11.03 28.80 19.46
CA ILE A 237 9.67 28.65 19.97
C ILE A 237 9.33 29.89 20.83
N PRO A 238 8.26 30.64 20.51
CA PRO A 238 7.88 31.81 21.30
C PRO A 238 7.57 31.43 22.75
N LYS A 239 7.97 32.27 23.72
CA LYS A 239 7.71 32.04 25.15
C LYS A 239 6.21 31.78 25.38
N GLY A 240 5.88 30.62 25.96
CA GLY A 240 4.50 30.19 26.23
C GLY A 240 3.85 29.29 25.17
N LYS A 241 4.50 29.00 24.03
CA LYS A 241 4.04 28.00 23.06
C LYS A 241 4.86 26.72 23.19
N THR A 242 4.24 25.55 23.02
CA THR A 242 4.94 24.24 23.07
C THR A 242 5.43 23.75 21.70
N CYS A 243 5.00 24.40 20.62
CA CYS A 243 5.40 24.04 19.25
C CYS A 243 5.42 25.23 18.31
N GLN A 244 6.36 25.20 17.35
CA GLN A 244 6.32 26.03 16.16
C GLN A 244 6.13 25.11 14.95
N PRO A 245 4.93 25.04 14.36
CA PRO A 245 4.62 24.06 13.32
C PRO A 245 5.33 24.36 12.00
N THR A 246 5.61 25.63 11.70
CA THR A 246 6.27 26.02 10.45
C THR A 246 7.39 27.02 10.66
N PHE A 247 8.42 26.95 9.81
CA PHE A 247 9.48 27.95 9.73
C PHE A 247 9.93 28.13 8.28
N GLN A 248 10.64 29.22 8.01
CA GLN A 248 11.28 29.49 6.73
C GLN A 248 12.75 29.77 6.96
N LEU A 249 13.59 29.45 5.98
CA LEU A 249 14.98 29.86 6.02
C LEU A 249 15.10 31.38 5.81
N PRO A 250 16.11 32.04 6.40
CA PRO A 250 16.30 33.48 6.24
C PRO A 250 16.46 33.85 4.76
N THR A 251 17.27 33.08 4.04
CA THR A 251 17.62 33.27 2.63
C THR A 251 16.88 32.30 1.71
N ALA A 252 16.53 32.78 0.52
CA ALA A 252 16.04 31.92 -0.55
C ALA A 252 17.19 31.08 -1.11
N GLN A 253 16.94 29.80 -1.37
CA GLN A 253 17.96 28.86 -1.85
C GLN A 253 17.49 28.17 -3.12
N LYS A 254 18.45 27.78 -3.97
CA LYS A 254 18.17 26.92 -5.12
C LYS A 254 17.91 25.49 -4.63
N LEU A 255 16.92 24.85 -5.22
CA LEU A 255 16.57 23.46 -4.93
C LEU A 255 17.47 22.56 -5.78
N VAL A 256 18.00 21.50 -5.17
CA VAL A 256 18.88 20.54 -5.86
C VAL A 256 18.21 19.17 -5.87
N PHE A 257 18.01 18.60 -7.06
CA PHE A 257 17.39 17.29 -7.25
C PHE A 257 18.16 16.52 -8.33
N SER A 258 18.62 15.30 -8.01
CA SER A 258 19.37 14.41 -8.92
C SER A 258 20.56 15.08 -9.63
N GLY A 259 21.31 15.95 -8.93
CA GLY A 259 22.47 16.66 -9.50
C GLY A 259 22.13 17.94 -10.29
N CYS A 260 20.85 18.26 -10.46
CA CYS A 260 20.39 19.45 -11.16
C CYS A 260 19.88 20.51 -10.19
N SER A 261 20.04 21.79 -10.54
CA SER A 261 19.66 22.93 -9.70
C SER A 261 18.47 23.67 -10.26
N SER A 262 17.62 24.23 -9.40
CA SER A 262 16.50 25.06 -9.87
C SER A 262 16.99 26.35 -10.51
N THR A 263 16.30 26.78 -11.56
CA THR A 263 16.62 28.03 -12.29
C THR A 263 16.54 29.25 -11.37
N GLN A 264 15.48 29.30 -10.57
CA GLN A 264 15.19 30.35 -9.59
C GLN A 264 15.36 29.86 -8.15
N SER A 265 15.67 30.80 -7.26
CA SER A 265 15.79 30.55 -5.81
C SER A 265 14.42 30.58 -5.15
N TYR A 266 14.14 29.63 -4.28
CA TYR A 266 12.87 29.51 -3.58
C TYR A 266 13.06 29.72 -2.08
N LYS A 267 12.01 30.27 -1.43
CA LYS A 267 11.92 30.36 0.03
C LYS A 267 10.76 29.47 0.53
N PRO A 268 10.94 28.14 0.51
CA PRO A 268 9.91 27.21 0.96
C PRO A 268 9.67 27.32 2.47
N THR A 269 8.41 27.05 2.85
CA THR A 269 8.02 26.85 4.23
C THR A 269 8.24 25.38 4.59
N PHE A 270 8.89 25.14 5.72
CA PHE A 270 9.19 23.80 6.24
C PHE A 270 8.38 23.51 7.50
N CYS A 271 8.18 22.22 7.79
CA CYS A 271 7.62 21.81 9.08
C CYS A 271 8.69 21.89 10.17
N GLY A 272 8.36 22.53 11.28
CA GLY A 272 9.24 22.73 12.42
C GLY A 272 9.27 21.54 13.39
N ALA A 273 9.40 21.84 14.68
CA ALA A 273 9.50 20.85 15.74
C ALA A 273 8.39 21.03 16.78
N CYS A 274 7.90 19.91 17.32
CA CYS A 274 6.96 19.86 18.43
C CYS A 274 7.68 19.26 19.64
N MET A 275 7.72 19.96 20.78
CA MET A 275 8.50 19.48 21.95
C MET A 275 7.81 18.35 22.71
N ASP A 276 6.51 18.13 22.49
CA ASP A 276 5.69 17.18 23.24
C ASP A 276 5.75 15.72 22.71
N LYS A 277 6.89 15.29 22.13
CA LYS A 277 7.06 13.99 21.44
C LYS A 277 6.06 13.72 20.30
N ARG A 278 5.46 14.79 19.75
CA ARG A 278 4.54 14.75 18.60
C ARG A 278 5.28 14.93 17.29
N CYS A 279 4.80 14.32 16.21
CA CYS A 279 5.35 14.56 14.88
C CYS A 279 4.74 15.80 14.23
N CYS A 280 5.61 16.64 13.67
CA CYS A 280 5.18 17.77 12.86
C CYS A 280 5.03 17.33 11.41
N ILE A 281 3.79 17.20 10.93
CA ILE A 281 3.50 16.75 9.57
C ILE A 281 2.79 17.84 8.75
N PRO A 282 2.94 17.85 7.41
CA PRO A 282 2.20 18.78 6.56
C PRO A 282 0.70 18.56 6.68
N ASN A 283 -0.06 19.64 6.87
CA ASN A 283 -1.53 19.63 6.91
C ASN A 283 -2.11 20.12 5.58
N LYS A 284 -1.71 21.33 5.16
CA LYS A 284 -2.13 21.92 3.89
C LYS A 284 -0.92 22.09 2.98
N SER A 285 -1.12 21.75 1.72
CA SER A 285 -0.11 21.92 0.68
C SER A 285 -0.74 22.35 -0.65
N LYS A 286 0.04 23.05 -1.45
CA LYS A 286 -0.27 23.36 -2.86
C LYS A 286 0.70 22.61 -3.74
N MET A 287 0.32 22.39 -5.00
CA MET A 287 1.22 21.82 -5.99
C MET A 287 1.82 22.95 -6.81
N ILE A 288 3.15 23.03 -6.87
CA ILE A 288 3.87 23.97 -7.73
C ILE A 288 4.68 23.19 -8.78
N THR A 289 5.02 23.85 -9.87
CA THR A 289 5.93 23.28 -10.88
C THR A 289 7.30 23.96 -10.73
N VAL A 290 8.35 23.16 -10.60
CA VAL A 290 9.73 23.62 -10.47
C VAL A 290 10.51 23.19 -11.70
N GLN A 291 11.20 24.14 -12.32
CA GLN A 291 12.12 23.89 -13.42
C GLN A 291 13.55 23.70 -12.87
N PHE A 292 14.18 22.59 -13.26
CA PHE A 292 15.56 22.26 -12.94
C PHE A 292 16.40 22.34 -14.21
N GLU A 293 17.61 22.83 -14.05
CA GLU A 293 18.63 22.96 -15.08
C GLU A 293 19.83 22.10 -14.66
N CYS A 294 20.26 21.25 -15.58
CA CYS A 294 21.39 20.34 -15.41
C CYS A 294 22.56 20.83 -16.27
N PRO A 295 23.82 20.72 -15.81
CA PRO A 295 24.98 21.22 -16.55
C PRO A 295 25.08 20.71 -18.00
N ASN A 296 24.61 19.49 -18.28
CA ASN A 296 24.80 18.81 -19.57
C ASN A 296 23.52 18.20 -20.19
N GLU A 297 22.35 18.29 -19.53
CA GLU A 297 21.12 17.56 -19.90
C GLU A 297 19.91 18.47 -20.21
N GLY A 298 20.12 19.79 -20.30
CA GLY A 298 19.06 20.77 -20.55
C GLY A 298 18.21 21.06 -19.31
N PHE A 299 16.93 21.38 -19.54
CA PHE A 299 15.98 21.69 -18.47
C PHE A 299 14.81 20.70 -18.45
N PHE A 300 14.33 20.39 -17.24
CA PHE A 300 13.12 19.60 -17.05
C PHE A 300 12.23 20.20 -15.96
N THR A 301 10.95 19.84 -15.95
CA THR A 301 9.98 20.34 -14.98
C THR A 301 9.43 19.23 -14.09
N TRP A 302 9.34 19.48 -12.79
CA TRP A 302 8.73 18.57 -11.82
C TRP A 302 7.63 19.25 -11.02
N LYS A 303 6.57 18.49 -10.75
CA LYS A 303 5.55 18.88 -9.77
C LYS A 303 6.09 18.65 -8.36
N MET A 304 5.95 19.65 -7.50
CA MET A 304 6.44 19.65 -6.13
C MET A 304 5.34 20.05 -5.15
N MET A 305 5.30 19.39 -4.00
CA MET A 305 4.46 19.75 -2.87
C MET A 305 5.03 20.98 -2.15
N TRP A 306 4.28 22.07 -2.18
CA TRP A 306 4.56 23.32 -1.47
C TRP A 306 3.76 23.38 -0.18
N ILE A 307 4.44 23.31 0.96
CA ILE A 307 3.81 23.27 2.28
C ILE A 307 3.30 24.68 2.65
N THR A 308 2.05 24.77 3.07
CA THR A 308 1.45 26.04 3.55
C THR A 308 1.18 26.00 5.04
N SER A 309 0.90 24.84 5.62
CA SER A 309 0.79 24.67 7.06
C SER A 309 1.16 23.25 7.50
N CYS A 310 1.63 23.13 8.74
CA CYS A 310 1.91 21.86 9.40
C CYS A 310 1.11 21.75 10.71
N VAL A 311 0.95 20.52 11.21
CA VAL A 311 0.23 20.21 12.44
C VAL A 311 1.02 19.21 13.27
N CYS A 312 0.98 19.37 14.59
CA CYS A 312 1.58 18.42 15.52
C CYS A 312 0.57 17.30 15.83
N GLN A 313 0.84 16.09 15.35
CA GLN A 313 0.04 14.89 15.62
C GLN A 313 0.80 13.91 16.51
N ARG A 314 0.05 13.12 17.30
CA ARG A 314 0.63 12.03 18.09
C ARG A 314 0.93 10.80 17.24
N THR A 315 0.21 10.64 16.13
CA THR A 315 0.43 9.57 15.16
C THR A 315 1.48 10.02 14.15
N CYS A 316 2.58 9.29 14.10
CA CYS A 316 3.71 9.57 13.23
C CYS A 316 3.75 8.52 12.13
N SER A 317 3.53 8.92 10.87
CA SER A 317 3.73 8.01 9.75
C SER A 317 5.23 7.87 9.48
N ALA A 318 5.78 6.67 9.67
CA ALA A 318 7.17 6.41 9.33
C ALA A 318 7.33 6.36 7.80
N PRO A 319 8.43 6.87 7.21
CA PRO A 319 8.64 6.91 5.75
C PRO A 319 8.75 5.52 5.07
N GLY A 320 8.60 4.42 5.81
CA GLY A 320 8.52 3.05 5.30
C GLY A 320 7.27 2.27 5.75
N ASP A 321 6.36 2.87 6.53
CA ASP A 321 5.15 2.20 7.01
C ASP A 321 3.94 2.62 6.17
N ILE A 322 3.64 1.78 5.17
CA ILE A 322 2.51 1.92 4.22
C ILE A 322 1.15 1.81 4.94
N PHE A 323 1.12 1.34 6.19
CA PHE A 323 -0.09 1.11 6.98
C PHE A 323 -0.31 2.14 8.09
N SER A 324 0.50 3.21 8.14
CA SER A 324 0.38 4.27 9.17
C SER A 324 -1.00 4.92 9.24
N ASP A 325 -1.73 4.93 8.11
CA ASP A 325 -3.06 5.53 7.97
C ASP A 325 -4.21 4.54 8.33
N LEU A 326 -3.89 3.27 8.59
CA LEU A 326 -4.81 2.22 8.99
C LEU A 326 -4.75 2.03 10.51
N LYS A 327 -5.39 2.92 11.27
CA LYS A 327 -5.62 2.70 12.70
C LYS A 327 -7.06 3.05 13.09
N VAL A 328 -7.61 2.18 13.92
CA VAL A 328 -8.93 2.29 14.56
C VAL A 328 -8.93 3.48 15.51
N VAL A 329 -9.93 4.38 15.36
CA VAL A 329 -10.26 5.44 16.34
C VAL A 329 -11.54 5.03 17.05
#